data_AF-A0A359AUE0-F1
#
_entry.id   AF-A0A359AUE0-F1
#
_cell.length_a   1.000
_cell.length_b   1.000
_cell.length_c   1.000
_cell.angle_alpha   90.00
_cell.angle_beta   90.00
_cell.angle_gamma   90.00
#
_symmetry.space_group_name_H-M   'P 1'
#
loop_
_entity.id
_entity.type
_entity.pdbx_description
1 polymer ?
#
loop_
_entity_poly.entity_id
_entity_poly.type
_entity_poly.pdbx_seq_one_letter_code
_entity_poly.pdbx_strand_id
1 'polypeptide(L)'
;MTETTFKKVQDGNLPQLFNSIIEKVKPLAEPLVEFGVVAEDFTGAETKIQVYTDLVNDPRQLITERSTKIESVAFYIDELHQIFYRLDKMMLLFVGTEFYSQYRNARKIVDRGIRKKQEKENKKAE
;
A
#
# COMPACT_ATOMS: atom_id res chain seq x y z
N MET A 1 1.18 25.32 -35.14
CA MET A 1 1.61 24.14 -34.34
C MET A 1 0.50 23.86 -33.34
N THR A 2 -0.43 22.97 -33.69
CA THR A 2 -1.58 22.63 -32.85
C THR A 2 -1.10 21.90 -31.60
N GLU A 3 -1.56 22.34 -30.42
CA GLU A 3 -1.34 21.59 -29.18
C GLU A 3 -1.85 20.16 -29.38
N THR A 4 -0.90 19.22 -29.39
CA THR A 4 -1.17 17.82 -29.67
C THR A 4 -2.19 17.29 -28.66
N THR A 5 -3.18 16.57 -29.18
CA THR A 5 -4.27 15.90 -28.45
C THR A 5 -3.81 15.17 -27.19
N PHE A 6 -2.56 14.69 -27.16
CA PHE A 6 -1.91 14.08 -26.00
C PHE A 6 -1.89 14.95 -24.74
N LYS A 7 -1.80 16.28 -24.83
CA LYS A 7 -1.84 17.17 -23.66
C LYS A 7 -3.20 17.25 -22.96
N LYS A 8 -4.27 16.82 -23.63
CA LYS A 8 -5.65 16.87 -23.11
C LYS A 8 -6.14 15.52 -22.58
N VAL A 9 -5.36 14.45 -22.77
CA VAL A 9 -5.71 13.10 -22.31
C VAL A 9 -5.27 12.94 -20.86
N GLN A 10 -6.14 12.35 -20.04
CA GLN A 10 -5.80 12.02 -18.65
C GLN A 10 -4.66 11.00 -18.60
N ASP A 11 -3.71 11.20 -17.70
CA ASP A 11 -2.49 10.37 -17.58
C ASP A 11 -2.75 8.86 -17.49
N GLY A 12 -3.85 8.44 -16.87
CA GLY A 12 -4.24 7.03 -16.78
C GLY A 12 -4.72 6.40 -18.10
N ASN A 13 -5.14 7.21 -19.08
CA ASN A 13 -5.65 6.74 -20.37
C ASN A 13 -4.59 6.79 -21.47
N LEU A 14 -3.46 7.47 -21.23
CA LEU A 14 -2.33 7.52 -22.16
C LEU A 14 -1.72 6.14 -22.49
N PRO A 15 -1.55 5.20 -21.53
CA PRO A 15 -1.05 3.85 -21.84
C PRO A 15 -1.92 3.11 -22.86
N GLN A 16 -3.24 3.17 -22.71
CA GLN A 16 -4.19 2.54 -23.63
C GLN A 16 -4.12 3.18 -25.02
N LEU A 17 -3.98 4.50 -25.08
CA LEU A 17 -3.80 5.21 -26.34
C LEU A 17 -2.50 4.79 -27.03
N PHE A 18 -1.37 4.76 -26.30
CA PHE A 18 -0.07 4.35 -26.86
C PHE A 18 -0.09 2.90 -27.35
N ASN A 19 -0.69 1.98 -26.60
CA ASN A 19 -0.85 0.59 -27.03
C ASN A 19 -1.69 0.49 -28.30
N SER A 20 -2.80 1.23 -28.39
CA SER A 20 -3.63 1.24 -29.61
C SER A 20 -2.89 1.79 -30.84
N ILE A 21 -1.94 2.70 -30.64
CA ILE A 21 -1.10 3.23 -31.72
C ILE A 21 -0.11 2.15 -32.15
N ILE A 22 0.59 1.50 -31.23
CA ILE A 22 1.52 0.41 -31.55
C ILE A 22 0.81 -0.74 -32.28
N GLU A 23 -0.37 -1.14 -31.84
CA GLU A 23 -1.16 -2.19 -32.51
C GLU A 23 -1.51 -1.85 -33.96
N LYS A 24 -1.74 -0.57 -34.26
CA LYS A 24 -2.02 -0.10 -35.64
C LYS A 24 -0.77 0.06 -36.48
N VAL A 25 0.38 0.34 -35.86
CA VAL A 25 1.65 0.59 -36.55
C VAL A 25 2.44 -0.71 -36.79
N LYS A 26 2.34 -1.71 -35.91
CA LYS A 26 3.00 -3.02 -36.04
C LYS A 26 2.75 -3.72 -37.40
N PRO A 27 1.53 -3.74 -37.97
CA PRO A 27 1.28 -4.34 -39.28
C PRO A 27 1.94 -3.59 -40.44
N LEU A 28 2.34 -2.34 -40.22
CA LEU A 28 3.01 -1.47 -41.20
C LEU A 28 4.53 -1.46 -41.00
N ALA A 29 5.09 -2.38 -40.21
CA ALA A 29 6.52 -2.38 -39.90
C ALA A 29 7.42 -2.48 -41.14
N GLU A 30 7.11 -3.35 -42.11
CA GLU A 30 7.89 -3.51 -43.34
C GLU A 30 8.02 -2.21 -44.16
N PRO A 31 6.92 -1.51 -44.53
CA PRO A 31 7.04 -0.25 -45.28
C PRO A 31 7.65 0.90 -44.47
N LEU A 32 7.72 0.80 -43.14
CA LEU A 32 8.30 1.83 -42.27
C LEU A 32 9.82 1.73 -42.16
N VAL A 33 10.44 0.63 -42.59
CA VAL A 33 11.91 0.46 -42.62
C VAL A 33 12.56 1.52 -43.51
N GLU A 34 11.93 1.86 -44.65
CA GLU A 34 12.42 2.92 -45.55
C GLU A 34 12.44 4.32 -44.89
N PHE A 35 11.64 4.51 -43.84
CA PHE A 35 11.59 5.74 -43.06
C PHE A 35 12.51 5.70 -41.83
N GLY A 36 13.33 4.66 -41.70
CA GLY A 36 14.30 4.52 -40.61
C GLY A 36 13.72 3.95 -39.32
N VAL A 37 12.49 3.41 -39.34
CA VAL A 37 11.91 2.72 -38.18
C VAL A 37 12.42 1.28 -38.16
N VAL A 38 13.11 0.91 -37.09
CA VAL A 38 13.69 -0.41 -36.90
C VAL A 38 12.96 -1.17 -35.79
N ALA A 39 13.16 -2.49 -35.70
CA ALA A 39 12.54 -3.31 -34.65
C ALA A 39 12.85 -2.80 -33.23
N GLU A 40 14.02 -2.18 -33.02
CA GLU A 40 14.42 -1.58 -31.74
C GLU A 40 13.54 -0.38 -31.33
N ASP A 41 12.95 0.34 -32.27
CA ASP A 41 12.05 1.45 -31.94
C ASP A 41 10.73 0.96 -31.35
N PHE A 42 10.24 -0.19 -31.82
CA PHE A 42 9.05 -0.83 -31.28
C PHE A 42 9.29 -1.35 -29.86
N THR A 43 10.42 -2.05 -29.63
CA THR A 43 10.75 -2.55 -28.29
C THR A 43 11.03 -1.40 -27.32
N GLY A 44 11.68 -0.33 -27.79
CA GLY A 44 11.90 0.90 -27.03
C GLY A 44 10.59 1.61 -26.68
N ALA A 45 9.63 1.66 -27.60
CA ALA A 45 8.32 2.24 -27.36
C ALA A 45 7.50 1.43 -26.35
N GLU A 46 7.44 0.10 -26.50
CA GLU A 46 6.78 -0.79 -25.55
C GLU A 46 7.37 -0.69 -24.15
N THR A 47 8.70 -0.64 -24.04
CA THR A 47 9.39 -0.47 -22.76
C THR A 47 9.02 0.85 -22.09
N LYS A 48 8.99 1.96 -22.84
CA LYS A 48 8.59 3.28 -22.32
C LYS A 48 7.13 3.31 -21.89
N ILE A 49 6.23 2.65 -22.62
CA ILE A 49 4.83 2.53 -22.24
C ILE A 49 4.68 1.75 -20.94
N GLN A 50 5.42 0.66 -20.77
CA GLN A 50 5.39 -0.13 -19.55
C GLN A 50 5.87 0.69 -18.35
N VAL A 51 7.03 1.34 -18.46
CA VAL A 51 7.57 2.23 -17.41
C VAL A 51 6.57 3.31 -17.01
N TYR A 52 5.91 3.93 -17.99
CA TYR A 52 4.90 4.94 -17.73
C TYR A 52 3.64 4.37 -17.07
N THR A 53 3.20 3.18 -17.50
CA THR A 53 2.07 2.46 -16.92
C THR A 53 2.31 2.13 -15.45
N ASP A 54 3.52 1.65 -15.15
CA ASP A 54 3.92 1.32 -13.78
C ASP A 54 3.97 2.58 -12.91
N LEU A 55 4.56 3.67 -13.41
CA LEU A 55 4.62 4.95 -12.69
C LEU A 55 3.24 5.49 -12.31
N VAL A 56 2.23 5.33 -13.18
CA VAL A 56 0.88 5.85 -12.95
C VAL A 56 0.05 4.91 -12.06
N ASN A 57 0.20 3.59 -12.22
CA ASN A 57 -0.62 2.61 -11.52
C ASN A 57 -0.10 2.28 -10.12
N ASP A 58 1.23 2.23 -9.92
CA ASP A 58 1.85 1.80 -8.66
C ASP A 58 1.42 2.67 -7.46
N PRO A 59 1.40 4.01 -7.52
CA PRO A 59 0.94 4.82 -6.39
C PRO A 59 -0.53 4.56 -6.02
N ARG A 60 -1.39 4.33 -7.03
CA ARG A 60 -2.82 4.05 -6.81
C ARG A 60 -3.03 2.69 -6.16
N GLN A 61 -2.27 1.69 -6.60
CA GLN A 61 -2.28 0.36 -5.99
C GLN A 61 -1.79 0.42 -4.55
N LEU A 62 -0.66 1.11 -4.29
CA LEU A 62 -0.11 1.28 -2.94
C LEU A 62 -1.07 2.00 -1.99
N ILE A 63 -1.78 3.03 -2.46
CA ILE A 63 -2.81 3.72 -1.65
C ILE A 63 -3.95 2.77 -1.30
N THR A 64 -4.44 2.03 -2.30
CA THR A 64 -5.54 1.08 -2.10
C THR A 64 -5.13 -0.02 -1.13
N GLU A 65 -3.98 -0.65 -1.35
CA GLU A 65 -3.42 -1.66 -0.44
C GLU A 65 -3.25 -1.13 0.97
N ARG A 66 -2.74 0.09 1.12
CA ARG A 66 -2.58 0.72 2.43
C ARG A 66 -3.94 0.89 3.12
N SER A 67 -4.96 1.36 2.41
CA SER A 67 -6.31 1.51 2.97
C SER A 67 -6.85 0.16 3.45
N THR A 68 -6.83 -0.85 2.58
CA THR A 68 -7.29 -2.21 2.90
C THR A 68 -6.53 -2.82 4.07
N LYS A 69 -5.20 -2.65 4.12
CA LYS A 69 -4.37 -3.13 5.23
C LYS A 69 -4.72 -2.42 6.53
N ILE A 70 -4.90 -1.10 6.54
CA ILE A 70 -5.31 -0.34 7.74
C ILE A 70 -6.66 -0.82 8.24
N GLU A 71 -7.65 -0.97 7.36
CA GLU A 71 -8.98 -1.48 7.71
C GLU A 71 -8.90 -2.89 8.30
N SER A 72 -8.10 -3.79 7.70
CA SER A 72 -7.90 -5.14 8.22
C SER A 72 -7.26 -5.15 9.61
N VAL A 73 -6.28 -4.28 9.86
CA VAL A 73 -5.64 -4.16 11.18
C VAL A 73 -6.64 -3.70 12.23
N ALA A 74 -7.48 -2.71 11.92
CA ALA A 74 -8.53 -2.26 12.82
C ALA A 74 -9.51 -3.39 13.15
N PHE A 75 -9.95 -4.13 12.12
CA PHE A 75 -10.82 -5.29 12.29
C PHE A 75 -10.19 -6.36 13.20
N TYR A 76 -8.92 -6.74 12.99
CA TYR A 76 -8.25 -7.73 13.82
C TYR A 76 -8.04 -7.27 15.26
N ILE A 77 -7.80 -5.97 15.49
CA ILE A 77 -7.70 -5.41 16.85
C ILE A 77 -9.04 -5.58 17.59
N ASP A 78 -10.16 -5.28 16.92
CA ASP A 78 -11.49 -5.43 17.51
C ASP A 78 -11.83 -6.90 17.79
N GLU A 79 -11.48 -7.80 16.87
CA GLU A 79 -11.65 -9.24 17.06
C GLU A 79 -10.83 -9.74 18.26
N LEU A 80 -9.57 -9.32 18.38
CA LEU A 80 -8.73 -9.62 19.54
C LEU A 80 -9.35 -9.10 20.84
N HIS A 81 -9.89 -7.88 20.87
CA HIS A 81 -10.58 -7.35 22.04
C HIS A 81 -11.78 -8.23 22.45
N GLN A 82 -12.57 -8.72 21.50
CA GLN A 82 -13.69 -9.61 21.79
C GLN A 82 -13.24 -10.95 22.36
N ILE A 83 -12.18 -11.54 21.78
CA ILE A 83 -11.59 -12.79 22.27
C ILE A 83 -11.11 -12.61 23.70
N PHE A 84 -10.35 -11.55 23.96
CA PHE A 84 -9.86 -11.28 25.29
C PHE A 84 -10.96 -10.98 26.29
N TYR A 85 -12.04 -10.30 25.90
CA TYR A 85 -13.18 -10.07 26.78
C TYR A 85 -13.85 -11.38 27.21
N ARG A 86 -13.99 -12.35 26.30
CA ARG A 86 -14.49 -13.69 26.64
C ARG A 86 -13.53 -14.42 27.58
N LEU A 87 -12.24 -14.35 27.29
CA LEU A 87 -11.21 -14.98 28.11
C LEU A 87 -11.16 -14.36 29.52
N ASP A 88 -11.23 -13.04 29.64
CA ASP A 88 -11.31 -12.31 30.91
C ASP A 88 -12.51 -12.77 31.76
N LYS A 89 -13.66 -13.04 31.14
CA LYS A 89 -14.83 -13.61 31.84
C LYS A 89 -14.57 -15.03 32.34
N MET A 90 -13.97 -15.88 31.52
CA MET A 90 -13.65 -17.27 31.93
C MET A 90 -12.65 -17.28 33.08
N MET A 91 -11.69 -16.35 33.08
CA MET A 91 -10.68 -16.25 34.12
C MET A 91 -11.24 -15.86 35.49
N LEU A 92 -12.46 -15.32 35.57
CA LEU A 92 -13.12 -15.03 36.84
C LEU A 92 -13.33 -16.29 37.72
N LEU A 93 -13.40 -17.47 37.11
CA LEU A 93 -13.50 -18.74 37.84
C LEU A 93 -12.27 -19.03 38.72
N PHE A 94 -11.14 -18.39 38.40
CA PHE A 94 -9.86 -18.60 39.09
C PHE A 94 -9.54 -17.49 40.09
N VAL A 95 -10.49 -16.58 40.39
CA VAL A 95 -10.28 -15.50 41.36
C VAL A 95 -9.85 -16.07 42.71
N GLY A 96 -8.81 -15.48 43.29
CA GLY A 96 -8.20 -15.94 44.55
C GLY A 96 -7.04 -16.95 44.36
N THR A 97 -6.82 -17.43 43.14
CA THR A 97 -5.66 -18.28 42.81
C THR A 97 -4.46 -17.46 42.32
N GLU A 98 -3.27 -18.05 42.44
CA GLU A 98 -2.05 -17.49 41.86
C GLU A 98 -2.14 -17.40 40.32
N PHE A 99 -2.80 -18.36 39.68
CA PHE A 99 -3.00 -18.36 38.23
C PHE A 99 -3.74 -17.10 37.75
N TYR A 100 -4.79 -16.67 38.46
CA TYR A 100 -5.52 -15.45 38.11
C TYR A 100 -4.68 -14.17 38.26
N SER A 101 -3.82 -14.10 39.28
CA SER A 101 -2.95 -12.94 39.48
C SER A 101 -1.88 -12.85 38.41
N GLN A 102 -1.26 -13.97 38.05
CA GLN A 102 -0.30 -14.06 36.94
C GLN A 102 -0.96 -13.68 35.60
N TYR A 103 -2.17 -14.19 35.34
CA TYR A 103 -2.95 -13.85 34.16
C TYR A 103 -3.25 -12.34 34.07
N ARG A 104 -3.76 -11.71 35.14
CA ARG A 104 -4.06 -10.27 35.14
C ARG A 104 -2.80 -9.42 34.98
N ASN A 105 -1.67 -9.88 35.50
CA ASN A 105 -0.38 -9.23 35.30
C ASN A 105 0.10 -9.34 33.85
N ALA A 106 -0.07 -10.49 33.20
CA ALA A 106 0.23 -10.67 31.77
C ALA A 106 -0.73 -9.87 30.87
N ARG A 107 -1.99 -9.71 31.27
CA ARG A 107 -3.03 -8.95 30.53
C ARG A 107 -2.80 -7.44 30.54
N LYS A 108 -2.07 -6.91 31.54
CA LYS A 108 -1.56 -5.54 31.49
C LYS A 108 -0.48 -5.47 30.42
N ILE A 109 -0.87 -5.10 29.20
CA ILE A 109 0.08 -4.67 28.16
C ILE A 109 0.85 -3.50 28.78
N VAL A 110 2.10 -3.75 29.19
CA VAL A 110 2.93 -2.70 29.77
C VAL A 110 3.32 -1.80 28.60
N ASP A 111 2.62 -0.68 28.46
CA ASP A 111 3.05 0.42 27.61
C ASP A 111 4.29 1.05 28.26
N ARG A 112 5.44 0.39 28.08
CA ARG A 112 6.74 0.82 28.63
C ARG A 112 7.23 2.12 27.98
N GLY A 113 6.55 2.63 26.94
CA GLY A 113 6.91 3.84 26.21
C GLY A 113 6.61 5.14 26.97
N ILE A 114 5.51 5.20 27.73
CA ILE A 114 5.04 6.47 28.32
C ILE A 114 5.76 6.79 29.64
N ARG A 115 6.07 5.78 30.48
CA ARG A 115 6.76 6.01 31.76
C ARG A 115 8.13 6.67 31.60
N LYS A 116 8.90 6.31 30.57
CA LYS A 116 10.19 6.96 30.28
C LYS A 116 10.08 8.42 29.82
N LYS A 117 8.92 8.86 29.32
CA LYS A 117 8.71 10.25 28.89
C LYS A 117 8.45 11.17 30.11
N GLN A 118 7.60 10.73 31.03
CA GLN A 118 7.32 11.46 32.28
C GLN A 118 8.54 11.52 33.22
N GLU A 119 9.34 10.45 33.32
CA GLU A 119 10.59 10.48 34.10
C GLU A 119 11.64 11.44 33.53
N LYS A 120 11.68 11.63 32.21
CA LYS A 120 12.61 12.58 31.56
C LYS A 120 12.16 14.03 31.69
N GLU A 121 10.85 14.28 31.74
CA GLU A 121 10.30 15.62 31.95
C GLU A 121 10.48 16.08 33.41
N ASN A 122 10.26 15.19 34.39
CA ASN A 122 10.48 15.52 35.81
C ASN A 122 11.95 15.79 36.16
N LYS A 123 12.91 15.06 35.55
CA LYS A 123 14.35 15.30 35.75
C LYS A 123 14.91 16.56 35.08
N LYS A 124 14.14 17.23 34.22
CA LYS A 124 14.51 18.52 33.61
C LYS A 124 13.94 19.72 34.36
N ALA A 125 13.04 19.48 35.30
CA ALA A 125 12.38 20.50 36.12
C ALA A 125 13.00 20.63 37.53
N GLU A 126 13.96 19.77 37.86
CA GLU A 126 14.90 19.88 38.99
C GLU A 126 16.27 20.37 38.50
#